data_AF-A0A0F6T802-F1
#
_entry.id   AF-A0A0F6T802-F1
#
_cell.length_a   1.000
_cell.length_b   1.000
_cell.length_c   1.000
_cell.angle_alpha   90.00
_cell.angle_beta   90.00
_cell.angle_gamma   90.00
#
_symmetry.space_group_name_H-M   'P 1'
#
loop_
_entity.id
_entity.type
_entity.pdbx_description
1 polymer ?
#
loop_
_entity_poly.entity_id
_entity_poly.type
_entity_poly.pdbx_seq_one_letter_code
_entity_poly.pdbx_strand_id
1 'polypeptide(L)'
;KGVSPVSWTDYLHVSVGGTLSNAGIGGEVFRNGPQISNVLELDVITGKGEMLACSPQLNSELFYGVLGGLGQFGIITRARIVLNHAPKRAKWFRMLYSDFTAFTKDQERLISMANDTGVDYLEGQLFMSNGVVDTSFFPQSDQSKIADLVKSHGIIYVLEVAKFYDDPTLPIIGQVVDMLTKTLSYLPGFISMHDV
;
A
#
# COMPACT_ATOMS: atom_id res chain seq x y z
N LYS A 1 10.11 20.43 -1.35
CA LYS A 1 8.97 20.80 -2.23
C LYS A 1 7.61 20.35 -1.66
N GLY A 2 7.55 19.58 -0.57
CA GLY A 2 6.27 19.23 0.08
C GLY A 2 5.41 18.27 -0.75
N VAL A 3 6.03 17.47 -1.62
CA VAL A 3 5.33 16.58 -2.53
C VAL A 3 5.99 15.20 -2.56
N SER A 4 5.20 14.18 -2.87
CA SER A 4 5.62 12.78 -2.96
C SER A 4 4.86 12.04 -4.06
N PRO A 5 5.38 10.90 -4.57
CA PRO A 5 4.59 9.97 -5.36
C PRO A 5 3.30 9.53 -4.65
N VAL A 6 2.30 9.15 -5.44
CA VAL A 6 0.98 8.70 -4.95
C VAL A 6 0.84 7.19 -4.84
N SER A 7 1.80 6.44 -5.38
CA SER A 7 1.81 4.98 -5.39
C SER A 7 3.22 4.48 -5.13
N TRP A 8 3.35 3.51 -4.22
CA TRP A 8 4.63 3.08 -3.68
C TRP A 8 4.86 1.58 -3.85
N THR A 9 6.04 1.16 -3.44
CA THR A 9 6.39 -0.23 -3.14
C THR A 9 6.78 -0.29 -1.67
N ASP A 10 6.49 -1.40 -0.99
CA ASP A 10 6.75 -1.53 0.46
C ASP A 10 8.25 -1.40 0.78
N TYR A 11 9.09 -1.82 -0.17
CA TYR A 11 10.53 -1.65 -0.12
C TYR A 11 10.99 -0.56 -1.10
N LEU A 12 11.69 0.44 -0.58
CA LEU A 12 12.06 1.65 -1.35
C LEU A 12 13.43 1.57 -2.02
N HIS A 13 14.30 0.61 -1.68
CA HIS A 13 15.59 0.42 -2.36
C HIS A 13 15.43 -0.41 -3.64
N VAL A 14 14.56 0.09 -4.52
CA VAL A 14 14.29 -0.45 -5.86
C VAL A 14 14.46 0.67 -6.88
N SER A 15 14.76 0.32 -8.13
CA SER A 15 14.90 1.32 -9.19
C SER A 15 13.54 1.65 -9.83
N VAL A 16 13.38 2.90 -10.26
CA VAL A 16 12.18 3.35 -11.00
C VAL A 16 11.93 2.49 -12.23
N GLY A 17 12.95 2.24 -13.05
CA GLY A 17 12.81 1.40 -14.24
C GLY A 17 12.41 -0.04 -13.92
N GLY A 18 12.91 -0.59 -12.81
CA GLY A 18 12.59 -1.96 -12.38
C GLY A 18 11.14 -2.13 -11.97
N THR A 19 10.61 -1.23 -11.14
CA THR A 19 9.21 -1.31 -10.71
C THR A 19 8.24 -1.00 -11.84
N LEU A 20 8.54 0.00 -12.69
CA LEU A 20 7.72 0.33 -13.86
C LEU A 20 7.74 -0.77 -14.94
N SER A 21 8.80 -1.57 -15.01
CA SER A 21 8.83 -2.74 -15.90
C SER A 21 7.97 -3.91 -15.38
N ASN A 22 7.47 -3.85 -14.15
CA ASN A 22 6.58 -4.85 -13.54
C ASN A 22 5.19 -4.27 -13.28
N ALA A 23 5.05 -3.48 -12.21
CA ALA A 23 3.84 -2.75 -11.85
C ALA A 23 4.15 -1.68 -10.79
N GLY A 24 4.85 -2.09 -9.72
CA GLY A 24 5.06 -1.29 -8.52
C GLY A 24 3.78 -1.22 -7.68
N ILE A 25 3.62 -2.18 -6.76
CA ILE A 25 2.43 -2.34 -5.92
C ILE A 25 2.83 -2.14 -4.46
N GLY A 26 1.98 -1.46 -3.72
CA GLY A 26 1.97 -1.30 -2.27
C GLY A 26 0.54 -1.02 -1.79
N GLY A 27 0.34 -0.74 -0.51
CA GLY A 27 -1.00 -0.57 0.06
C GLY A 27 -1.85 0.59 -0.47
N GLU A 28 -1.33 1.52 -1.29
CA GLU A 28 -2.11 2.64 -1.86
C GLU A 28 -2.78 2.32 -3.21
N VAL A 29 -2.48 1.16 -3.82
CA VAL A 29 -2.90 0.85 -5.20
C VAL A 29 -4.41 0.84 -5.39
N PHE A 30 -5.18 0.54 -4.35
CA PHE A 30 -6.65 0.55 -4.43
C PHE A 30 -7.21 1.97 -4.65
N ARG A 31 -6.44 3.02 -4.32
CA ARG A 31 -6.81 4.42 -4.58
C ARG A 31 -6.21 4.95 -5.87
N ASN A 32 -4.91 4.74 -6.04
CA ASN A 32 -4.12 5.44 -7.07
C ASN A 32 -3.68 4.54 -8.23
N GLY A 33 -3.99 3.25 -8.18
CA GLY A 33 -3.39 2.25 -9.07
C GLY A 33 -1.90 1.99 -8.77
N PRO A 34 -1.29 1.01 -9.45
CA PRO A 34 0.15 0.74 -9.33
C PRO A 34 1.01 1.90 -9.88
N GLN A 35 2.32 1.86 -9.63
CA GLN A 35 3.25 2.90 -10.11
C GLN A 35 3.18 3.08 -11.63
N ILE A 36 2.97 2.00 -12.40
CA ILE A 36 2.80 2.06 -13.86
C ILE A 36 1.60 2.89 -14.32
N SER A 37 0.57 3.07 -13.48
CA SER A 37 -0.58 3.92 -13.78
C SER A 37 -0.32 5.41 -13.48
N ASN A 38 0.81 5.73 -12.85
CA ASN A 38 1.16 7.06 -12.36
C ASN A 38 2.36 7.68 -13.08
N VAL A 39 2.48 7.38 -14.38
CA VAL A 39 3.55 7.84 -15.27
C VAL A 39 2.96 8.75 -16.35
N LEU A 40 3.58 9.91 -16.55
CA LEU A 40 3.17 10.88 -17.57
C LEU A 40 3.96 10.69 -18.88
N GLU A 41 5.25 10.40 -18.77
CA GLU A 41 6.18 10.27 -19.90
C GLU A 41 7.38 9.40 -19.52
N LEU A 42 7.99 8.76 -20.52
CA LEU A 42 9.23 7.98 -20.40
C LEU A 42 10.21 8.38 -21.50
N ASP A 43 11.51 8.26 -21.21
CA ASP A 43 12.54 8.14 -22.25
C ASP A 43 13.06 6.69 -22.23
N VAL A 44 13.13 6.08 -23.40
CA VAL A 44 13.44 4.65 -23.57
C VAL A 44 14.51 4.49 -24.65
N ILE A 45 15.53 3.69 -24.36
CA ILE A 45 16.44 3.16 -25.38
C ILE A 45 15.90 1.81 -25.83
N THR A 46 15.45 1.70 -27.09
CA THR A 46 14.85 0.47 -27.62
C THR A 46 15.88 -0.63 -27.85
N GLY A 47 15.43 -1.84 -28.13
CA GLY A 47 16.31 -2.95 -28.54
C GLY A 47 17.10 -2.70 -29.83
N LYS A 48 16.76 -1.65 -30.60
CA LYS A 48 17.51 -1.20 -31.78
C LYS A 48 18.57 -0.15 -31.46
N GLY A 49 18.67 0.28 -30.20
CA GLY A 49 19.58 1.35 -29.77
C GLY A 49 19.06 2.76 -30.02
N GLU A 50 17.78 2.93 -30.36
CA GLU A 50 17.17 4.24 -30.61
C GLU A 50 16.65 4.84 -29.31
N MET A 51 16.97 6.11 -29.03
CA MET A 51 16.42 6.84 -27.90
C MET A 51 15.11 7.53 -28.31
N LEU A 52 14.01 7.11 -27.69
CA LEU A 52 12.67 7.62 -27.96
C LEU A 52 12.03 8.14 -26.67
N ALA A 53 11.45 9.33 -26.74
CA ALA A 53 10.48 9.78 -25.73
C ALA A 53 9.11 9.19 -26.05
N CYS A 54 8.38 8.72 -25.04
CA CYS A 54 7.03 8.20 -25.21
C CYS A 54 6.08 8.63 -24.08
N SER A 55 4.81 8.72 -24.40
CA SER A 55 3.68 9.12 -23.55
C SER A 55 2.38 8.53 -24.11
N PRO A 56 1.22 8.69 -23.44
CA PRO A 56 -0.05 8.27 -24.03
C PRO A 56 -0.37 8.92 -25.39
N GLN A 57 0.22 10.08 -25.72
CA GLN A 57 0.00 10.82 -26.97
C GLN A 57 1.17 10.76 -27.96
N LEU A 58 2.33 10.24 -27.55
CA LEU A 58 3.55 10.18 -28.37
C LEU A 58 4.17 8.79 -28.25
N ASN A 59 4.39 8.08 -29.37
CA ASN A 59 4.93 6.71 -29.35
C ASN A 59 4.17 5.81 -28.35
N SER A 60 2.83 5.90 -28.35
CA SER A 60 1.97 5.32 -27.31
C SER A 60 2.08 3.80 -27.19
N GLU A 61 2.28 3.10 -28.31
CA GLU A 61 2.55 1.66 -28.31
C GLU A 61 3.81 1.32 -27.51
N LEU A 62 4.88 2.11 -27.66
CA LEU A 62 6.09 1.93 -26.86
C LEU A 62 5.83 2.27 -25.39
N PHE A 63 5.11 3.37 -25.10
CA PHE A 63 4.78 3.80 -23.74
C PHE A 63 4.04 2.71 -22.95
N TYR A 64 2.95 2.18 -23.51
CA TYR A 64 2.20 1.10 -22.86
C TYR A 64 2.92 -0.25 -22.94
N GLY A 65 3.75 -0.47 -23.96
CA GLY A 65 4.55 -1.69 -24.08
C GLY A 65 5.60 -1.82 -22.98
N VAL A 66 6.31 -0.74 -22.62
CA VAL A 66 7.37 -0.80 -21.59
C VAL A 66 6.83 -0.84 -20.16
N LEU A 67 5.65 -0.28 -19.91
CA LEU A 67 4.99 -0.31 -18.59
C LEU A 67 4.44 -1.72 -18.32
N GLY A 68 5.02 -2.42 -17.34
CA GLY A 68 4.78 -3.85 -17.13
C GLY A 68 5.38 -4.75 -18.22
N GLY A 69 6.25 -4.20 -19.07
CA GLY A 69 6.83 -4.88 -20.22
C GLY A 69 8.01 -5.81 -19.92
N LEU A 70 8.34 -6.04 -18.65
CA LEU A 70 9.43 -6.92 -18.20
C LEU A 70 10.77 -6.62 -18.88
N GLY A 71 11.02 -5.35 -19.20
CA GLY A 71 12.23 -4.88 -19.90
C GLY A 71 12.39 -5.38 -21.34
N GLN A 72 11.33 -5.95 -21.96
CA GLN A 72 11.44 -6.59 -23.28
C GLN A 72 11.58 -5.60 -24.45
N PHE A 73 11.08 -4.38 -24.28
CA PHE A 73 10.96 -3.42 -25.40
C PHE A 73 12.00 -2.29 -25.35
N GLY A 74 12.78 -2.21 -24.26
CA GLY A 74 13.84 -1.22 -24.11
C GLY A 74 14.20 -0.94 -22.65
N ILE A 75 15.17 -0.06 -22.46
CA ILE A 75 15.66 0.39 -21.17
C ILE A 75 15.05 1.77 -20.88
N ILE A 76 14.27 1.86 -19.81
CA ILE A 76 13.75 3.14 -19.31
C ILE A 76 14.91 3.93 -18.68
N THR A 77 15.25 5.09 -19.25
CA THR A 77 16.34 5.95 -18.78
C THR A 77 15.82 7.17 -18.00
N ARG A 78 14.57 7.60 -18.26
CA ARG A 78 13.88 8.66 -17.52
C ARG A 78 12.40 8.32 -17.39
N ALA A 79 11.79 8.70 -16.27
CA ALA A 79 10.34 8.69 -16.09
C ALA A 79 9.85 10.01 -15.50
N ARG A 80 8.68 10.49 -15.93
CA ARG A 80 7.97 11.61 -15.31
C ARG A 80 6.81 11.04 -14.49
N ILE A 81 6.93 11.11 -13.16
CA ILE A 81 5.99 10.49 -12.20
C ILE A 81 5.00 11.53 -11.67
N VAL A 82 3.76 11.11 -11.45
CA VAL A 82 2.72 11.92 -10.78
C VAL A 82 3.10 12.14 -9.31
N LEU A 83 3.00 13.38 -8.84
CA LEU A 83 3.24 13.76 -7.46
C LEU A 83 1.99 14.41 -6.88
N ASN A 84 1.79 14.26 -5.57
CA ASN A 84 0.79 14.96 -4.79
C ASN A 84 1.43 15.57 -3.52
N HIS A 85 0.67 16.33 -2.75
CA HIS A 85 1.07 16.82 -1.44
C HIS A 85 1.56 15.67 -0.55
N ALA A 86 2.71 15.89 0.10
CA ALA A 86 3.29 14.91 1.01
C ALA A 86 2.74 15.13 2.43
N PRO A 87 1.93 14.19 2.96
CA PRO A 87 1.43 14.28 4.33
C PRO A 87 2.60 14.23 5.32
N LYS A 88 2.46 14.94 6.44
CA LYS A 88 3.49 15.02 7.49
C LYS A 88 3.48 13.81 8.41
N ARG A 89 2.33 13.11 8.53
CA ARG A 89 2.13 12.02 9.50
C ARG A 89 1.22 10.91 8.96
N ALA A 90 1.32 9.74 9.57
CA ALA A 90 0.40 8.62 9.38
C ALA A 90 -0.07 8.02 10.71
N LYS A 91 -1.39 7.82 10.84
CA LYS A 91 -1.95 6.92 11.84
C LYS A 91 -1.96 5.51 11.27
N TRP A 92 -1.19 4.60 11.85
CA TRP A 92 -0.95 3.27 11.33
C TRP A 92 -1.51 2.22 12.27
N PHE A 93 -2.36 1.32 11.77
CA PHE A 93 -3.10 0.35 12.55
C PHE A 93 -2.80 -1.08 12.10
N ARG A 94 -2.80 -2.00 13.06
CA ARG A 94 -2.92 -3.45 12.80
C ARG A 94 -4.03 -4.05 13.64
N MET A 95 -4.84 -4.91 13.02
CA MET A 95 -5.99 -5.58 13.62
C MET A 95 -5.94 -7.07 13.33
N LEU A 96 -6.23 -7.91 14.34
CA LEU A 96 -6.18 -9.38 14.18
C LEU A 96 -7.55 -9.99 13.97
N TYR A 97 -7.64 -10.93 13.04
CA TYR A 97 -8.83 -11.71 12.71
C TYR A 97 -8.50 -13.20 12.80
N SER A 98 -9.45 -14.00 13.29
CA SER A 98 -9.39 -15.47 13.22
C SER A 98 -10.23 -16.06 12.09
N ASP A 99 -11.15 -15.29 11.52
CA ASP A 99 -12.05 -15.70 10.45
C ASP A 99 -11.66 -14.99 9.14
N PHE A 100 -11.36 -15.78 8.09
CA PHE A 100 -10.94 -15.25 6.80
C PHE A 100 -12.05 -14.45 6.12
N THR A 101 -13.31 -14.90 6.24
CA THR A 101 -14.45 -14.23 5.61
C THR A 101 -14.68 -12.84 6.21
N ALA A 102 -14.56 -12.69 7.53
CA ALA A 102 -14.61 -11.40 8.20
C ALA A 102 -13.45 -10.49 7.76
N PHE A 103 -12.22 -11.04 7.73
CA PHE A 103 -11.03 -10.33 7.30
C PHE A 103 -11.14 -9.76 5.88
N THR A 104 -11.48 -10.60 4.89
CA THR A 104 -11.59 -10.16 3.50
C THR A 104 -12.77 -9.23 3.27
N LYS A 105 -13.90 -9.47 3.94
CA LYS A 105 -15.07 -8.58 3.86
C LYS A 105 -14.73 -7.17 4.34
N ASP A 106 -13.96 -7.05 5.42
CA ASP A 106 -13.55 -5.74 5.93
C ASP A 106 -12.46 -5.10 5.06
N GLN A 107 -11.54 -5.88 4.46
CA GLN A 107 -10.64 -5.37 3.42
C GLN A 107 -11.40 -4.79 2.23
N GLU A 108 -12.31 -5.57 1.64
CA GLU A 108 -13.14 -5.17 0.50
C GLU A 108 -13.98 -3.93 0.80
N ARG A 109 -14.55 -3.88 2.01
CA ARG A 109 -15.30 -2.71 2.47
C ARG A 109 -14.40 -1.47 2.50
N LEU A 110 -13.22 -1.55 3.10
CA LEU A 110 -12.32 -0.40 3.25
C LEU A 110 -11.78 0.09 1.91
N ILE A 111 -11.43 -0.80 0.97
CA ILE A 111 -10.98 -0.37 -0.36
C ILE A 111 -12.11 0.25 -1.20
N SER A 112 -13.37 -0.05 -0.91
CA SER A 112 -14.52 0.57 -1.59
C SER A 112 -14.89 1.96 -1.06
N MET A 113 -14.28 2.43 0.03
CA MET A 113 -14.61 3.71 0.66
C MET A 113 -13.95 4.90 -0.05
N ALA A 114 -14.75 5.65 -0.80
CA ALA A 114 -14.36 6.87 -1.50
C ALA A 114 -14.76 8.17 -0.75
N ASN A 115 -14.56 8.22 0.57
CA ASN A 115 -14.83 9.41 1.39
C ASN A 115 -13.61 9.79 2.25
N ASP A 116 -13.68 10.95 2.91
CA ASP A 116 -12.56 11.51 3.68
C ASP A 116 -12.15 10.65 4.89
N THR A 117 -13.07 9.83 5.40
CA THR A 117 -12.79 8.90 6.52
C THR A 117 -12.19 7.57 6.06
N GLY A 118 -12.12 7.31 4.76
CA GLY A 118 -11.45 6.14 4.20
C GLY A 118 -9.94 6.17 4.47
N VAL A 119 -9.35 4.99 4.65
CA VAL A 119 -7.89 4.81 4.87
C VAL A 119 -7.13 5.06 3.58
N ASP A 120 -5.87 5.50 3.65
CA ASP A 120 -5.05 5.84 2.48
C ASP A 120 -4.12 4.70 2.06
N TYR A 121 -3.86 3.75 2.98
CA TYR A 121 -3.07 2.55 2.77
C TYR A 121 -3.81 1.35 3.36
N LEU A 122 -3.78 0.20 2.67
CA LEU A 122 -4.35 -1.06 3.15
C LEU A 122 -3.57 -2.26 2.61
N GLU A 123 -3.19 -3.16 3.53
CA GLU A 123 -2.58 -4.45 3.24
C GLU A 123 -3.13 -5.56 4.15
N GLY A 124 -2.61 -6.78 3.94
CA GLY A 124 -2.97 -7.96 4.70
C GLY A 124 -1.79 -8.90 4.87
N GLN A 125 -1.64 -9.48 6.07
CA GLN A 125 -0.59 -10.45 6.39
C GLN A 125 -1.18 -11.69 7.08
N LEU A 126 -0.42 -12.78 7.08
CA LEU A 126 -0.77 -14.01 7.78
C LEU A 126 0.25 -14.30 8.87
N PHE A 127 -0.22 -14.50 10.09
CA PHE A 127 0.54 -15.14 11.14
C PHE A 127 0.19 -16.62 11.18
N MET A 128 1.17 -17.47 10.92
CA MET A 128 0.98 -18.92 10.90
C MET A 128 1.75 -19.55 12.06
N SER A 129 1.15 -20.54 12.70
CA SER A 129 1.75 -21.30 13.81
C SER A 129 3.07 -21.99 13.46
N ASN A 130 3.28 -22.31 12.18
CA ASN A 130 4.51 -22.88 11.63
C ASN A 130 5.41 -21.85 10.91
N GLY A 131 5.08 -20.56 10.99
CA GLY A 131 5.78 -19.47 10.32
C GLY A 131 6.42 -18.49 11.28
N VAL A 132 7.01 -17.43 10.70
CA VAL A 132 7.49 -16.28 11.48
C VAL A 132 6.28 -15.44 11.88
N VAL A 133 6.16 -15.15 13.17
CA VAL A 133 5.14 -14.28 13.74
C VAL A 133 5.85 -13.04 14.29
N ASP A 134 5.81 -11.95 13.54
CA ASP A 134 6.36 -10.67 14.00
C ASP A 134 5.32 -9.90 14.82
N THR A 135 5.46 -9.97 16.14
CA THR A 135 4.59 -9.24 17.08
C THR A 135 5.12 -7.85 17.46
N SER A 136 6.20 -7.37 16.85
CA SER A 136 6.88 -6.14 17.27
C SER A 136 6.02 -4.88 17.12
N PHE A 137 5.05 -4.90 16.21
CA PHE A 137 4.06 -3.83 16.06
C PHE A 137 3.14 -3.69 17.27
N PHE A 138 2.90 -4.78 18.00
CA PHE A 138 1.97 -4.80 19.13
C PHE A 138 2.69 -4.48 20.44
N PRO A 139 1.99 -3.90 21.44
CA PRO A 139 2.55 -3.63 22.75
C PRO A 139 3.13 -4.90 23.37
N GLN A 140 4.25 -4.78 24.09
CA GLN A 140 4.92 -5.93 24.74
C GLN A 140 3.95 -6.74 25.63
N SER A 141 2.96 -6.11 26.24
CA SER A 141 1.93 -6.74 27.06
C SER A 141 0.99 -7.70 26.32
N ASP A 142 0.91 -7.60 24.99
CA ASP A 142 0.01 -8.40 24.16
C ASP A 142 0.75 -9.42 23.28
N GLN A 143 2.08 -9.32 23.15
CA GLN A 143 2.87 -10.19 22.28
C GLN A 143 2.71 -11.68 22.63
N SER A 144 2.72 -12.03 23.93
CA SER A 144 2.50 -13.42 24.36
C SER A 144 1.10 -13.91 24.03
N LYS A 145 0.07 -13.07 24.25
CA LYS A 145 -1.32 -13.40 23.93
C LYS A 145 -1.51 -13.64 22.43
N ILE A 146 -0.86 -12.83 21.59
CA ILE A 146 -0.90 -12.99 20.13
C ILE A 146 -0.22 -14.30 19.72
N ALA A 147 0.93 -14.62 20.30
CA ALA A 147 1.61 -15.88 20.02
C ALA A 147 0.73 -17.10 20.38
N ASP A 148 0.03 -17.05 21.52
CA ASP A 148 -0.90 -18.11 21.94
C ASP A 148 -2.16 -18.15 21.06
N LEU A 149 -2.65 -17.00 20.61
CA LEU A 149 -3.75 -16.90 19.67
C LEU A 149 -3.41 -17.58 18.33
N VAL A 150 -2.21 -17.36 17.80
CA VAL A 150 -1.73 -18.01 16.57
C VAL A 150 -1.60 -19.52 16.75
N LYS A 151 -1.09 -19.99 17.90
CA LYS A 151 -1.00 -21.43 18.19
C LYS A 151 -2.38 -22.10 18.27
N SER A 152 -3.37 -21.43 18.84
CA SER A 152 -4.72 -21.98 19.03
C SER A 152 -5.54 -22.04 17.74
N HIS A 153 -5.41 -21.04 16.87
CA HIS A 153 -6.17 -20.97 15.61
C HIS A 153 -5.42 -21.54 14.41
N GLY A 154 -4.10 -21.77 14.54
CA GLY A 154 -3.22 -22.18 13.46
C GLY A 154 -2.84 -21.04 12.51
N ILE A 155 -3.81 -20.20 12.12
CA ILE A 155 -3.63 -19.00 11.29
C ILE A 155 -4.38 -17.83 11.93
N ILE A 156 -3.75 -16.67 11.94
CA ILE A 156 -4.36 -15.37 12.24
C ILE A 156 -4.10 -14.42 11.08
N TYR A 157 -5.15 -13.70 10.66
CA TYR A 157 -5.09 -12.72 9.60
C TYR A 157 -4.87 -11.33 10.21
N VAL A 158 -3.95 -10.57 9.65
CA VAL A 158 -3.59 -9.24 10.12
C VAL A 158 -4.03 -8.24 9.06
N LEU A 159 -4.99 -7.39 9.41
CA LEU A 159 -5.36 -6.25 8.59
C LEU A 159 -4.47 -5.08 8.98
N GLU A 160 -3.79 -4.51 7.99
CA GLU A 160 -2.90 -3.37 8.17
C GLU A 160 -3.43 -2.19 7.38
N VAL A 161 -3.64 -1.05 8.04
CA VAL A 161 -4.17 0.16 7.39
C VAL A 161 -3.49 1.41 7.91
N ALA A 162 -3.39 2.44 7.07
CA ALA A 162 -2.95 3.75 7.54
C ALA A 162 -3.84 4.88 7.01
N LYS A 163 -3.96 5.94 7.81
CA LYS A 163 -4.56 7.22 7.42
C LYS A 163 -3.50 8.31 7.49
N PHE A 164 -3.27 8.98 6.37
CA PHE A 164 -2.31 10.07 6.27
C PHE A 164 -2.97 11.39 6.64
N TYR A 165 -2.22 12.27 7.32
CA TYR A 165 -2.78 13.54 7.77
C TYR A 165 -1.72 14.62 8.05
N ASP A 166 -2.22 15.85 8.07
CA ASP A 166 -1.57 17.08 8.51
C ASP A 166 -2.42 17.83 9.54
N ASP A 167 -1.93 18.98 9.99
CA ASP A 167 -2.63 19.88 10.94
C ASP A 167 -4.08 20.22 10.51
N PRO A 168 -4.37 20.54 9.23
CA PRO A 168 -5.74 20.85 8.80
C PRO A 168 -6.69 19.65 8.80
N THR A 169 -6.16 18.44 8.58
CA THR A 169 -6.95 17.20 8.53
C THR A 169 -7.01 16.49 9.88
N LEU A 170 -6.24 16.91 10.87
CA LEU A 170 -6.24 16.34 12.23
C LEU A 170 -7.65 16.14 12.82
N PRO A 171 -8.64 17.05 12.63
CA PRO A 171 -9.99 16.86 13.16
C PRO A 171 -10.71 15.59 12.66
N ILE A 172 -10.36 15.05 11.49
CA ILE A 172 -11.01 13.84 10.94
C ILE A 172 -10.45 12.55 11.53
N ILE A 173 -9.24 12.58 12.09
CA ILE A 173 -8.56 11.37 12.58
C ILE A 173 -9.36 10.68 13.67
N GLY A 174 -10.01 11.43 14.56
CA GLY A 174 -10.91 10.84 15.56
C GLY A 174 -12.06 10.05 14.94
N GLN A 175 -12.63 10.53 13.84
CA GLN A 175 -13.70 9.84 13.11
C GLN A 175 -13.20 8.58 12.41
N VAL A 176 -11.97 8.61 11.88
CA VAL A 176 -11.33 7.43 11.27
C VAL A 176 -11.07 6.36 12.32
N VAL A 177 -10.51 6.73 13.48
CA VAL A 177 -10.31 5.81 14.61
C VAL A 177 -11.63 5.20 15.05
N ASP A 178 -12.68 6.01 15.20
CA ASP A 178 -14.01 5.53 15.56
C ASP A 178 -14.60 4.58 14.51
N MET A 179 -14.46 4.89 13.22
CA MET A 179 -14.91 4.03 12.13
C MET A 179 -14.20 2.67 12.16
N LEU A 180 -12.87 2.68 12.27
CA LEU A 180 -12.06 1.47 12.31
C LEU A 180 -12.36 0.60 13.55
N THR A 181 -12.55 1.22 14.72
CA THR A 181 -12.76 0.48 15.98
C THR A 181 -14.20 0.00 16.18
N LYS A 182 -15.20 0.70 15.64
CA LYS A 182 -16.63 0.40 15.90
C LYS A 182 -17.29 -0.41 14.80
N THR A 183 -16.73 -0.41 13.58
CA THR A 183 -17.45 -0.96 12.42
C THR A 183 -16.82 -2.20 11.80
N LEU A 184 -15.59 -2.54 12.19
CA LEU A 184 -14.88 -3.72 11.70
C LEU A 184 -15.04 -4.90 12.66
N SER A 185 -14.78 -6.10 12.15
CA SER A 185 -15.10 -7.39 12.77
C SER A 185 -13.86 -8.10 13.33
N TYR A 186 -12.79 -7.37 13.62
CA TYR A 186 -11.57 -7.91 14.21
C TYR A 186 -11.82 -8.45 15.63
N LEU A 187 -10.90 -9.28 16.12
CA LEU A 187 -10.99 -9.86 17.45
C LEU A 187 -10.99 -8.76 18.52
N PRO A 188 -11.98 -8.72 19.43
CA PRO A 188 -12.06 -7.70 20.47
C PRO A 188 -10.76 -7.58 21.27
N GLY A 189 -10.22 -6.36 21.36
CA GLY A 189 -8.98 -6.08 22.08
C GLY A 189 -7.68 -6.32 21.29
N PHE A 190 -7.73 -6.83 20.05
CA PHE A 190 -6.55 -7.05 19.21
C PHE A 190 -6.44 -6.01 18.08
N ILE A 191 -6.32 -4.75 18.50
CA ILE A 191 -5.99 -3.61 17.64
C ILE A 191 -4.82 -2.85 18.26
N SER A 192 -3.84 -2.49 17.43
CA SER A 192 -2.75 -1.59 17.82
C SER A 192 -2.66 -0.43 16.84
N MET A 193 -2.24 0.73 17.33
CA MET A 193 -2.12 1.97 16.58
C MET A 193 -0.81 2.66 16.93
N HIS A 194 -0.09 3.11 15.91
CA HIS A 194 1.07 3.99 16.00
C HIS A 194 0.81 5.30 15.25
N ASP A 195 1.60 6.31 15.61
CA ASP A 195 1.57 7.63 14.98
C ASP A 195 2.99 7.99 14.54
N VAL A 196 3.22 7.93 13.23
CA VAL A 196 4.54 8.08 12.60
C VAL A 196 4.62 9.34 11.76
#